data_AF-A0A922FR70-F1
#
_entry.id   AF-A0A922FR70-F1
#
_cell.length_a   1.000
_cell.length_b   1.000
_cell.length_c   1.000
_cell.angle_alpha   90.00
_cell.angle_beta   90.00
_cell.angle_gamma   90.00
#
_symmetry.space_group_name_H-M   'P 1'
#
loop_
_entity.id
_entity.type
_entity.pdbx_description
1 polymer ?
#
loop_
_entity_poly.entity_id
_entity_poly.type
_entity_poly.pdbx_seq_one_letter_code
_entity_poly.pdbx_strand_id
1 'polypeptide(L)'
;MSAKSFPRFSLITLGLILALIPLLSHATTPPHSSNQKTSPFGFLNHLQGCHKGDKVKGIHELKTQANDDDFDELLESAVKTYQQNYHLKATGTLDAETVSKMMMPRCGVADIINGTNSMQSGKKNNHHRKGSFHAVSHYSFFQNAPKWPTSKYHLTYSSFDGTGGTIAHAFVRTDGRFHYDADEPWSVGATPGAYDLETVALHEIGHLLGLGHSSVQGAIMESVISQGVTKGLHADDIAGIKALYNV
;
A
#
# COMPACT_ATOMS: atom_id res chain seq x y z
N MET A 1 76.77 -16.27 46.72
CA MET A 1 76.82 -14.80 46.55
C MET A 1 77.22 -14.51 45.11
N SER A 2 76.27 -14.08 44.27
CA SER A 2 76.57 -13.47 42.97
C SER A 2 75.32 -12.74 42.50
N ALA A 3 75.31 -11.42 42.72
CA ALA A 3 74.34 -10.52 42.11
C ALA A 3 74.77 -10.32 40.65
N LYS A 4 73.84 -10.49 39.70
CA LYS A 4 74.07 -10.13 38.30
C LYS A 4 73.13 -9.01 37.89
N SER A 5 73.77 -7.98 37.34
CA SER A 5 73.29 -6.68 36.89
C SER A 5 72.24 -6.78 35.78
N PHE A 6 71.16 -5.99 35.89
CA PHE A 6 70.23 -5.73 34.78
C PHE A 6 70.69 -4.50 33.98
N PRO A 7 70.68 -4.53 32.64
CA PRO A 7 71.01 -3.37 31.81
C PRO A 7 69.86 -2.36 31.77
N ARG A 8 70.23 -1.07 31.83
CA ARG A 8 69.36 0.10 31.66
C ARG A 8 68.97 0.23 30.19
N PHE A 9 67.69 0.09 29.85
CA PHE A 9 67.17 0.45 28.53
C PHE A 9 66.76 1.92 28.48
N SER A 10 67.30 2.61 27.48
CA SER A 10 67.20 4.04 27.19
C SER A 10 65.81 4.45 26.71
N LEU A 11 65.27 5.52 27.28
CA LEU A 11 63.91 6.06 27.09
C LEU A 11 63.73 6.93 25.82
N ILE A 12 64.42 6.67 24.70
CA ILE A 12 64.45 7.61 23.55
C ILE A 12 63.95 7.01 22.21
N THR A 13 63.10 5.98 22.22
CA THR A 13 62.46 5.50 20.96
C THR A 13 60.98 5.16 21.13
N LEU A 14 60.21 6.04 21.78
CA LEU A 14 58.74 6.01 21.79
C LEU A 14 58.14 7.42 21.63
N GLY A 15 58.66 8.19 20.66
CA GLY A 15 58.26 9.58 20.44
C GLY A 15 58.05 9.97 18.98
N LEU A 16 57.91 9.00 18.07
CA LEU A 16 57.83 9.28 16.61
C LEU A 16 56.88 8.34 15.85
N ILE A 17 55.83 7.84 16.51
CA ILE A 17 54.68 7.15 15.86
C ILE A 17 53.35 7.76 16.36
N LEU A 18 53.31 9.08 16.57
CA LEU A 18 52.09 9.80 16.96
C LEU A 18 51.98 11.18 16.29
N ALA A 19 52.44 11.31 15.04
CA ALA A 19 52.40 12.57 14.30
C ALA A 19 52.21 12.38 12.77
N LEU A 20 51.40 11.40 12.35
CA LEU A 20 51.10 11.19 10.92
C LEU A 20 49.73 10.53 10.66
N ILE A 21 48.68 11.04 11.31
CA ILE A 21 47.31 10.87 10.80
C ILE A 21 46.62 12.24 10.77
N PRO A 22 46.82 13.06 9.73
CA PRO A 22 45.88 14.10 9.37
C PRO A 22 44.78 13.53 8.44
N LEU A 23 43.54 13.85 8.78
CA LEU A 23 42.34 13.79 7.93
C LEU A 23 41.88 12.41 7.41
N LEU A 24 41.16 11.66 8.26
CA LEU A 24 39.88 11.11 7.82
C LEU A 24 38.77 11.89 8.53
N SER A 25 38.26 12.90 7.84
CA SER A 25 36.96 13.49 8.12
C SER A 25 35.95 12.36 8.15
N HIS A 26 35.52 11.95 9.35
CA HIS A 26 34.22 11.30 9.45
C HIS A 26 33.22 12.38 9.07
N ALA A 27 32.61 12.20 7.90
CA ALA A 27 31.48 12.99 7.48
C ALA A 27 30.47 12.98 8.62
N THR A 28 30.32 14.12 9.30
CA THR A 28 29.11 14.44 10.02
C THR A 28 28.01 14.29 8.97
N THR A 29 27.26 13.20 9.04
CA THR A 29 25.98 13.12 8.35
C THR A 29 25.24 14.40 8.73
N PRO A 30 24.79 15.21 7.75
CA PRO A 30 23.93 16.33 8.09
C PRO A 30 22.79 15.77 8.95
N PRO A 31 22.32 16.50 9.97
CA PRO A 31 21.22 16.02 10.78
C PRO A 31 20.14 15.60 9.79
N HIS A 32 19.79 14.31 9.84
CA HIS A 32 18.74 13.76 9.00
C HIS A 32 17.54 14.61 9.34
N SER A 33 17.24 15.57 8.46
CA SER A 33 16.02 16.35 8.55
C SER A 33 14.96 15.29 8.61
N SER A 34 14.31 15.15 9.76
CA SER A 34 12.98 14.58 9.81
C SER A 34 12.13 15.58 9.03
N ASN A 35 12.23 15.54 7.70
CA ASN A 35 11.14 15.95 6.86
C ASN A 35 10.00 15.09 7.37
N GLN A 36 9.12 15.67 8.17
CA GLN A 36 7.75 15.20 8.24
C GLN A 36 7.25 15.32 6.81
N LYS A 37 7.52 14.29 5.99
CA LYS A 37 6.95 14.18 4.66
C LYS A 37 5.45 14.09 4.92
N THR A 38 4.76 15.19 4.65
CA THR A 38 3.31 15.24 4.61
C THR A 38 2.84 14.14 3.67
N SER A 39 1.85 13.34 4.09
CA SER A 39 1.23 12.29 3.27
C SER A 39 0.98 12.81 1.84
N PRO A 40 1.18 11.99 0.79
CA PRO A 40 0.86 12.37 -0.59
C PRO A 40 -0.60 12.81 -0.75
N PHE A 41 -1.47 12.35 0.15
CA PHE A 41 -2.88 12.71 0.22
C PHE A 41 -3.21 13.81 1.26
N GLY A 42 -2.20 14.52 1.76
CA GLY A 42 -2.37 15.59 2.75
C GLY A 42 -3.27 16.74 2.27
N PHE A 43 -3.39 16.93 0.96
CA PHE A 43 -4.29 17.92 0.35
C PHE A 43 -5.77 17.66 0.67
N LEU A 44 -6.16 16.40 0.93
CA LEU A 44 -7.54 16.03 1.25
C LEU A 44 -8.06 16.69 2.51
N ASN A 45 -7.19 17.06 3.45
CA ASN A 45 -7.58 17.78 4.66
C ASN A 45 -8.28 19.11 4.35
N HIS A 46 -7.89 19.78 3.26
CA HIS A 46 -8.52 21.01 2.81
C HIS A 46 -9.94 20.79 2.28
N LEU A 47 -10.22 19.59 1.77
CA LEU A 47 -11.51 19.21 1.18
C LEU A 47 -12.48 18.63 2.22
N GLN A 48 -12.06 18.51 3.49
CA GLN A 48 -12.90 17.94 4.53
C GLN A 48 -14.18 18.76 4.73
N GLY A 49 -15.32 18.08 4.71
CA GLY A 49 -16.66 18.65 4.85
C GLY A 49 -17.33 19.01 3.53
N CYS A 50 -16.60 19.02 2.40
CA CYS A 50 -17.17 19.33 1.10
C CYS A 50 -18.24 18.29 0.70
N HIS A 51 -19.30 18.78 0.06
CA HIS A 51 -20.43 17.97 -0.41
C HIS A 51 -21.03 18.54 -1.69
N LYS A 52 -22.01 17.82 -2.26
CA LYS A 52 -22.64 18.24 -3.52
C LYS A 52 -23.11 19.70 -3.47
N GLY A 53 -22.80 20.42 -4.55
CA GLY A 53 -23.15 21.84 -4.73
C GLY A 53 -22.05 22.80 -4.31
N ASP A 54 -21.03 22.33 -3.59
CA ASP A 54 -19.87 23.16 -3.26
C ASP A 54 -18.96 23.34 -4.47
N LYS A 55 -18.20 24.45 -4.47
CA LYS A 55 -17.11 24.70 -5.41
C LYS A 55 -15.86 25.02 -4.61
N VAL A 56 -14.95 24.06 -4.50
CA VAL A 56 -13.76 24.16 -3.62
C VAL A 56 -12.51 23.83 -4.40
N LYS A 57 -11.54 24.73 -4.32
CA LYS A 57 -10.29 24.61 -5.07
C LYS A 57 -9.57 23.31 -4.74
N GLY A 58 -9.19 22.55 -5.77
CA GLY A 58 -8.51 21.26 -5.64
C GLY A 58 -9.45 20.06 -5.74
N ILE A 59 -10.77 20.26 -5.81
CA ILE A 59 -11.73 19.16 -6.04
C ILE A 59 -11.44 18.43 -7.35
N HIS A 60 -10.97 19.13 -8.39
CA HIS A 60 -10.61 18.52 -9.66
C HIS A 60 -9.56 17.40 -9.52
N GLU A 61 -8.71 17.42 -8.48
CA GLU A 61 -7.71 16.37 -8.21
C GLU A 61 -8.34 15.03 -7.84
N LEU A 62 -9.62 15.01 -7.43
CA LEU A 62 -10.40 13.80 -7.16
C LEU A 62 -11.11 13.25 -8.40
N LYS A 63 -11.05 13.96 -9.52
CA LYS A 63 -11.81 13.66 -10.73
C LYS A 63 -10.87 13.18 -11.84
N THR A 64 -11.31 12.16 -12.57
CA THR A 64 -10.55 11.64 -13.73
C THR A 64 -10.97 12.24 -15.06
N GLN A 65 -12.18 12.82 -15.16
CA GLN A 65 -12.78 13.24 -16.44
C GLN A 65 -13.12 14.73 -16.52
N ALA A 66 -13.12 15.44 -15.39
CA ALA A 66 -13.52 16.84 -15.34
C ALA A 66 -12.45 17.66 -14.62
N ASN A 67 -12.00 18.74 -15.27
CA ASN A 67 -11.01 19.65 -14.72
C ASN A 67 -11.69 20.90 -14.13
N ASP A 68 -12.67 20.66 -13.27
CA ASP A 68 -13.39 21.68 -12.54
C ASP A 68 -13.45 21.35 -11.04
N ASP A 69 -13.61 22.40 -10.24
CA ASP A 69 -13.65 22.33 -8.78
C ASP A 69 -15.07 22.15 -8.22
N ASP A 70 -16.05 21.76 -9.06
CA ASP A 70 -17.43 21.62 -8.62
C ASP A 70 -17.65 20.25 -7.97
N PHE A 71 -18.26 20.19 -6.79
CA PHE A 71 -18.67 18.93 -6.20
C PHE A 71 -20.00 18.49 -6.84
N ASP A 72 -19.90 17.78 -7.95
CA ASP A 72 -21.05 17.36 -8.75
C ASP A 72 -21.71 16.05 -8.23
N GLU A 73 -22.81 15.67 -8.88
CA GLU A 73 -23.54 14.44 -8.55
C GLU A 73 -22.71 13.17 -8.78
N LEU A 74 -21.79 13.19 -9.75
CA LEU A 74 -20.93 12.04 -10.03
C LEU A 74 -19.92 11.83 -8.89
N LEU A 75 -19.30 12.90 -8.40
CA LEU A 75 -18.39 12.86 -7.25
C LEU A 75 -19.14 12.45 -5.98
N GLU A 76 -20.34 12.99 -5.73
CA GLU A 76 -21.18 12.56 -4.59
C GLU A 76 -21.46 11.04 -4.63
N SER A 77 -21.83 10.53 -5.80
CA SER A 77 -22.08 9.09 -6.00
C SER A 77 -20.81 8.25 -5.80
N ALA A 78 -19.67 8.73 -6.29
CA ALA A 78 -18.37 8.07 -6.09
C ALA A 78 -17.97 8.03 -4.61
N VAL A 79 -18.14 9.14 -3.88
CA VAL A 79 -17.87 9.22 -2.44
C VAL A 79 -18.79 8.27 -1.65
N LYS A 80 -20.09 8.21 -1.97
CA LYS A 80 -21.01 7.23 -1.35
C LYS A 80 -20.56 5.80 -1.60
N THR A 81 -20.12 5.51 -2.82
CA THR A 81 -19.63 4.16 -3.17
C THR A 81 -18.37 3.82 -2.40
N TYR A 82 -17.42 4.75 -2.31
CA TYR A 82 -16.22 4.61 -1.48
C TYR A 82 -16.59 4.35 -0.01
N GLN A 83 -17.45 5.17 0.58
CA GLN A 83 -17.90 5.00 1.96
C GLN A 83 -18.50 3.62 2.21
N GLN A 84 -19.34 3.12 1.30
CA GLN A 84 -19.91 1.77 1.40
C GLN A 84 -18.86 0.66 1.32
N ASN A 85 -17.81 0.83 0.52
CA ASN A 85 -16.73 -0.16 0.40
C ASN A 85 -15.94 -0.33 1.69
N TYR A 86 -15.78 0.75 2.45
CA TYR A 86 -15.03 0.78 3.70
C TYR A 86 -15.92 0.74 4.95
N HIS A 87 -17.21 0.39 4.79
CA HIS A 87 -18.21 0.33 5.86
C HIS A 87 -18.41 1.63 6.64
N LEU A 88 -18.15 2.76 6.00
CA LEU A 88 -18.45 4.08 6.52
C LEU A 88 -19.92 4.43 6.28
N LYS A 89 -20.42 5.45 6.96
CA LYS A 89 -21.74 6.01 6.66
C LYS A 89 -21.73 6.63 5.26
N ALA A 90 -22.62 6.18 4.39
CA ALA A 90 -22.73 6.66 3.00
C ALA A 90 -23.40 8.05 2.92
N THR A 91 -22.73 9.08 3.44
CA THR A 91 -23.18 10.47 3.46
C THR A 91 -23.08 11.14 2.08
N GLY A 92 -22.07 10.78 1.28
CA GLY A 92 -21.69 11.51 0.05
C GLY A 92 -20.92 12.80 0.31
N THR A 93 -20.56 13.04 1.56
CA THR A 93 -19.73 14.16 2.01
C THR A 93 -18.31 13.66 2.26
N LEU A 94 -17.29 14.48 2.00
CA LEU A 94 -15.92 14.21 2.42
C LEU A 94 -15.75 14.48 3.92
N ASP A 95 -16.51 13.78 4.76
CA ASP A 95 -16.43 13.92 6.21
C ASP A 95 -15.07 13.46 6.78
N ALA A 96 -14.80 13.79 8.04
CA ALA A 96 -13.50 13.52 8.67
C ALA A 96 -13.11 12.03 8.64
N GLU A 97 -14.10 11.14 8.81
CA GLU A 97 -13.87 9.69 8.76
C GLU A 97 -13.52 9.25 7.34
N THR A 98 -14.23 9.77 6.34
CA THR A 98 -13.96 9.51 4.91
C THR A 98 -12.58 10.00 4.50
N VAL A 99 -12.21 11.25 4.83
CA VAL A 99 -10.90 11.83 4.54
C VAL A 99 -9.79 11.04 5.25
N SER A 100 -9.97 10.74 6.54
CA SER A 100 -9.01 9.93 7.28
C SER A 100 -8.80 8.56 6.64
N LYS A 101 -9.86 7.93 6.11
CA LYS A 101 -9.77 6.64 5.43
C LYS A 101 -9.09 6.76 4.07
N MET A 102 -9.37 7.80 3.30
CA MET A 102 -8.74 8.07 2.00
C MET A 102 -7.24 8.35 2.11
N MET A 103 -6.81 8.91 3.24
CA MET A 103 -5.40 9.17 3.52
C MET A 103 -4.63 7.93 4.02
N MET A 104 -5.30 6.82 4.29
CA MET A 104 -4.62 5.59 4.70
C MET A 104 -3.85 4.97 3.52
N PRO A 105 -2.61 4.53 3.73
CA PRO A 105 -1.86 3.79 2.72
C PRO A 105 -2.58 2.49 2.32
N ARG A 106 -2.51 2.16 1.02
CA ARG A 106 -3.30 1.10 0.40
C ARG A 106 -2.62 0.49 -0.82
N CYS A 107 -3.18 -0.62 -1.30
CA CYS A 107 -2.89 -1.13 -2.64
C CYS A 107 -3.44 -0.19 -3.72
N GLY A 108 -2.67 -0.02 -4.80
CA GLY A 108 -2.96 0.83 -5.95
C GLY A 108 -3.87 0.19 -7.01
N VAL A 109 -4.29 -1.07 -6.84
CA VAL A 109 -5.29 -1.69 -7.72
C VAL A 109 -6.65 -1.01 -7.53
N ALA A 110 -7.33 -0.67 -8.63
CA ALA A 110 -8.60 0.04 -8.57
C ALA A 110 -9.73 -0.82 -7.96
N ASP A 111 -10.51 -0.24 -7.03
CA ASP A 111 -11.65 -0.90 -6.38
C ASP A 111 -12.80 -1.23 -7.36
N ILE A 112 -12.96 -0.38 -8.38
CA ILE A 112 -14.01 -0.46 -9.41
C ILE A 112 -13.36 -0.45 -10.79
N ILE A 113 -13.60 -1.50 -11.57
CA ILE A 113 -13.05 -1.64 -12.93
C ILE A 113 -14.20 -1.87 -13.90
N ASN A 114 -14.30 -1.03 -14.94
CA ASN A 114 -15.37 -1.10 -15.94
C ASN A 114 -16.79 -1.16 -15.31
N GLY A 115 -17.01 -0.39 -14.24
CA GLY A 115 -18.27 -0.35 -13.50
C GLY A 115 -18.52 -1.54 -12.56
N THR A 116 -17.61 -2.52 -12.51
CA THR A 116 -17.72 -3.67 -11.59
C THR A 116 -16.95 -3.37 -10.31
N ASN A 117 -17.66 -3.26 -9.18
CA ASN A 117 -17.08 -3.06 -7.85
C ASN A 117 -16.69 -4.40 -7.22
N SER A 118 -15.39 -4.57 -6.91
CA SER A 118 -14.87 -5.80 -6.32
C SER A 118 -15.30 -6.04 -4.88
N MET A 119 -15.61 -4.99 -4.14
CA MET A 119 -15.90 -5.04 -2.70
C MET A 119 -17.38 -5.31 -2.40
N GLN A 120 -18.24 -5.38 -3.44
CA GLN A 120 -19.70 -5.54 -3.32
C GLN A 120 -20.28 -6.78 -4.04
N SER A 121 -19.44 -7.72 -4.48
CA SER A 121 -19.86 -8.82 -5.38
C SER A 121 -20.95 -9.77 -4.82
N GLY A 122 -21.22 -9.74 -3.52
CA GLY A 122 -22.30 -10.52 -2.87
C GLY A 122 -23.72 -9.93 -2.99
N LYS A 123 -23.90 -8.66 -3.38
CA LYS A 123 -25.23 -8.03 -3.53
C LYS A 123 -25.76 -8.26 -4.95
N LYS A 124 -26.45 -9.37 -5.17
CA LYS A 124 -27.14 -9.66 -6.44
C LYS A 124 -28.19 -8.58 -6.74
N ASN A 125 -28.06 -7.91 -7.88
CA ASN A 125 -29.20 -7.25 -8.51
C ASN A 125 -30.20 -8.34 -8.94
N ASN A 126 -31.44 -8.21 -8.49
CA ASN A 126 -32.56 -9.12 -8.78
C ASN A 126 -32.94 -9.06 -10.27
N HIS A 127 -32.19 -9.75 -11.14
CA HIS A 127 -32.70 -10.15 -12.45
C HIS A 127 -32.31 -11.60 -12.73
N HIS A 128 -33.36 -12.44 -12.78
CA HIS A 128 -33.41 -13.89 -13.00
C HIS A 128 -32.18 -14.57 -13.63
N ARG A 129 -31.54 -15.48 -12.88
CA ARG A 129 -31.13 -16.82 -13.38
C ARG A 129 -31.22 -17.88 -12.29
N LYS A 130 -31.96 -18.95 -12.61
CA LYS A 130 -32.22 -20.14 -11.81
C LYS A 130 -30.99 -21.08 -11.92
N GLY A 131 -30.36 -21.39 -10.78
CA GLY A 131 -29.19 -22.28 -10.69
C GLY A 131 -28.30 -21.89 -9.53
N SER A 132 -28.71 -22.22 -8.30
CA SER A 132 -28.02 -21.83 -7.06
C SER A 132 -26.81 -22.74 -6.82
N PHE A 133 -25.62 -22.20 -7.00
CA PHE A 133 -24.44 -22.58 -6.21
C PHE A 133 -24.15 -21.41 -5.27
N HIS A 134 -24.22 -21.67 -3.96
CA HIS A 134 -23.89 -20.69 -2.93
C HIS A 134 -22.37 -20.55 -2.82
N ALA A 135 -21.78 -19.72 -3.70
CA ALA A 135 -20.46 -19.18 -3.48
C ALA A 135 -20.60 -17.85 -2.72
N VAL A 136 -20.28 -17.90 -1.42
CA VAL A 136 -20.28 -16.76 -0.48
C VAL A 136 -18.98 -15.99 -0.62
N SER A 137 -18.56 -15.70 -1.85
CA SER A 137 -17.34 -14.94 -2.11
C SER A 137 -17.72 -13.48 -2.33
N HIS A 138 -17.24 -12.57 -1.49
CA HIS A 138 -17.45 -11.14 -1.69
C HIS A 138 -16.64 -10.55 -2.87
N TYR A 139 -15.91 -11.40 -3.61
CA TYR A 139 -14.96 -11.02 -4.67
C TYR A 139 -15.60 -10.94 -6.06
N SER A 140 -15.14 -9.98 -6.85
CA SER A 140 -15.26 -10.01 -8.31
C SER A 140 -13.95 -10.51 -8.95
N PHE A 141 -14.05 -11.05 -10.17
CA PHE A 141 -12.93 -11.51 -10.98
C PHE A 141 -12.73 -10.59 -12.18
N PHE A 142 -11.48 -10.37 -12.57
CA PHE A 142 -11.18 -9.58 -13.77
C PHE A 142 -11.72 -10.23 -15.04
N GLN A 143 -12.23 -9.41 -15.97
CA GLN A 143 -12.80 -9.85 -17.24
C GLN A 143 -11.82 -10.76 -18.00
N ASN A 144 -12.34 -11.86 -18.57
CA ASN A 144 -11.65 -12.86 -19.41
C ASN A 144 -10.69 -13.86 -18.74
N ALA A 145 -10.64 -13.92 -17.40
CA ALA A 145 -9.87 -14.92 -16.64
C ALA A 145 -8.50 -15.34 -17.26
N PRO A 146 -7.58 -14.39 -17.52
CA PRO A 146 -6.37 -14.68 -18.32
C PRO A 146 -5.38 -15.62 -17.59
N LYS A 147 -4.50 -16.38 -18.27
CA LYS A 147 -3.56 -17.34 -17.65
C LYS A 147 -2.09 -16.95 -17.83
N TRP A 148 -1.21 -17.44 -16.94
CA TRP A 148 0.23 -17.17 -16.97
C TRP A 148 0.91 -17.78 -18.21
N PRO A 149 1.60 -16.98 -19.04
CA PRO A 149 2.51 -17.51 -20.06
C PRO A 149 3.88 -17.81 -19.46
N THR A 150 4.49 -18.93 -19.83
CA THR A 150 5.73 -19.48 -19.23
C THR A 150 7.01 -18.63 -19.42
N SER A 151 6.93 -17.43 -20.00
CA SER A 151 8.07 -16.69 -20.55
C SER A 151 8.34 -15.29 -19.97
N LYS A 152 7.68 -14.86 -18.90
CA LYS A 152 7.85 -13.50 -18.34
C LYS A 152 8.58 -13.49 -16.98
N TYR A 153 9.76 -12.84 -16.93
CA TYR A 153 10.58 -12.65 -15.71
C TYR A 153 11.23 -11.24 -15.62
N HIS A 154 10.79 -10.26 -16.43
CA HIS A 154 11.43 -8.93 -16.50
C HIS A 154 10.70 -7.90 -15.64
N LEU A 155 11.40 -7.33 -14.65
CA LEU A 155 10.89 -6.21 -13.85
C LEU A 155 10.83 -4.93 -14.71
N THR A 156 9.76 -4.15 -14.54
CA THR A 156 9.68 -2.78 -15.05
C THR A 156 9.41 -1.85 -13.89
N TYR A 157 9.91 -0.63 -13.92
CA TYR A 157 9.56 0.36 -12.93
C TYR A 157 8.14 0.91 -13.18
N SER A 158 7.39 1.18 -12.12
CA SER A 158 6.21 2.06 -12.15
C SER A 158 6.48 3.26 -11.26
N SER A 159 6.02 4.44 -11.68
CA SER A 159 6.06 5.63 -10.83
C SER A 159 5.09 5.46 -9.66
N PHE A 160 5.57 5.71 -8.44
CA PHE A 160 4.80 5.76 -7.20
C PHE A 160 4.73 7.20 -6.64
N ASP A 161 3.93 7.41 -5.60
CA ASP A 161 3.65 8.70 -4.95
C ASP A 161 4.62 9.04 -3.80
N GLY A 162 5.61 8.18 -3.55
CA GLY A 162 6.55 8.29 -2.44
C GLY A 162 5.93 7.79 -1.14
N THR A 163 6.59 8.02 0.00
CA THR A 163 6.17 7.45 1.29
C THR A 163 4.69 7.71 1.64
N GLY A 164 3.96 6.64 1.93
CA GLY A 164 2.51 6.62 2.16
C GLY A 164 1.72 6.46 0.86
N GLY A 165 0.39 6.48 0.97
CA GLY A 165 -0.45 6.41 -0.21
C GLY A 165 -0.44 5.06 -0.92
N THR A 166 0.14 4.95 -2.12
CA THR A 166 0.17 3.68 -2.87
C THR A 166 1.41 2.87 -2.56
N ILE A 167 1.26 1.85 -1.72
CA ILE A 167 2.44 1.11 -1.20
C ILE A 167 2.91 -0.02 -2.12
N ALA A 168 1.99 -0.57 -2.90
CA ALA A 168 2.21 -1.62 -3.88
C ALA A 168 1.02 -1.68 -4.84
N HIS A 169 1.21 -2.32 -5.99
CA HIS A 169 0.12 -2.72 -6.87
C HIS A 169 0.49 -3.93 -7.70
N ALA A 170 -0.53 -4.62 -8.18
CA ALA A 170 -0.42 -5.74 -9.10
C ALA A 170 -1.06 -5.42 -10.46
N PHE A 171 -0.39 -5.87 -11.51
CA PHE A 171 -1.01 -5.99 -12.82
C PHE A 171 -1.75 -7.31 -12.88
N VAL A 172 -3.06 -7.19 -13.04
CA VAL A 172 -3.97 -8.27 -13.37
C VAL A 172 -3.39 -9.16 -14.47
N ARG A 173 -3.76 -10.44 -14.46
CA ARG A 173 -3.44 -11.43 -15.52
C ARG A 173 -3.61 -10.80 -16.92
N THR A 174 -2.74 -11.05 -17.89
CA THR A 174 -1.62 -12.00 -17.99
C THR A 174 -0.24 -11.42 -17.65
N ASP A 175 -0.17 -10.20 -17.09
CA ASP A 175 1.12 -9.54 -16.94
C ASP A 175 1.98 -10.18 -15.85
N GLY A 176 1.37 -10.55 -14.72
CA GLY A 176 2.02 -11.39 -13.72
C GLY A 176 3.03 -10.65 -12.84
N ARG A 177 2.98 -9.32 -12.83
CA ARG A 177 3.91 -8.46 -12.11
C ARG A 177 3.16 -7.70 -11.03
N PHE A 178 3.80 -7.54 -9.90
CA PHE A 178 3.44 -6.53 -8.92
C PHE A 178 4.70 -5.78 -8.54
N HIS A 179 4.55 -4.54 -8.10
CA HIS A 179 5.65 -3.68 -7.70
C HIS A 179 5.45 -3.20 -6.27
N TYR A 180 6.57 -3.01 -5.57
CA TYR A 180 6.62 -2.31 -4.29
C TYR A 180 7.04 -0.87 -4.52
N ASP A 181 6.46 0.05 -3.76
CA ASP A 181 7.06 1.36 -3.62
C ASP A 181 8.34 1.26 -2.77
N ALA A 182 9.47 1.65 -3.35
CA ALA A 182 10.77 1.62 -2.69
C ALA A 182 10.91 2.72 -1.61
N ASP A 183 10.04 3.73 -1.61
CA ASP A 183 10.05 4.82 -0.63
C ASP A 183 9.35 4.45 0.70
N GLU A 184 8.81 3.24 0.80
CA GLU A 184 8.15 2.73 2.00
C GLU A 184 9.10 2.03 2.97
N PRO A 185 8.86 2.14 4.30
CA PRO A 185 9.62 1.38 5.28
C PRO A 185 9.19 -0.09 5.24
N TRP A 186 10.04 -0.96 4.69
CA TRP A 186 9.80 -2.39 4.58
C TRP A 186 10.45 -3.19 5.72
N SER A 187 9.78 -4.25 6.14
CA SER A 187 10.30 -5.22 7.11
C SER A 187 9.81 -6.63 6.80
N VAL A 188 10.43 -7.63 7.42
CA VAL A 188 9.88 -8.99 7.50
C VAL A 188 9.36 -9.18 8.93
N GLY A 189 8.07 -9.47 9.07
CA GLY A 189 7.36 -9.57 10.33
C GLY A 189 6.76 -8.25 10.82
N ALA A 190 6.05 -8.33 11.95
CA ALA A 190 5.31 -7.22 12.54
C ALA A 190 6.26 -6.21 13.22
N THR A 191 6.86 -5.31 12.43
CA THR A 191 7.76 -4.26 12.94
C THR A 191 7.04 -2.91 13.01
N PRO A 192 6.95 -2.26 14.20
CA PRO A 192 6.30 -0.96 14.32
C PRO A 192 6.83 0.08 13.32
N GLY A 193 5.93 0.75 12.61
CA GLY A 193 6.26 1.77 11.63
C GLY A 193 6.76 1.26 10.27
N ALA A 194 6.76 -0.06 10.03
CA ALA A 194 7.11 -0.66 8.74
C ALA A 194 5.97 -1.56 8.21
N TYR A 195 5.91 -1.73 6.90
CA TYR A 195 5.06 -2.71 6.24
C TYR A 195 5.76 -4.06 6.17
N ASP A 196 5.01 -5.12 6.45
CA ASP A 196 5.51 -6.48 6.30
C ASP A 196 5.49 -6.91 4.82
N LEU A 197 6.65 -7.27 4.30
CA LEU A 197 6.84 -7.68 2.91
C LEU A 197 5.98 -8.89 2.54
N GLU A 198 5.86 -9.88 3.43
CA GLU A 198 5.11 -11.11 3.13
C GLU A 198 3.60 -10.84 3.06
N THR A 199 3.08 -10.01 3.96
CA THR A 199 1.69 -9.56 3.96
C THR A 199 1.33 -8.85 2.65
N VAL A 200 2.16 -7.90 2.22
CA VAL A 200 1.91 -7.17 0.96
C VAL A 200 2.10 -8.08 -0.25
N ALA A 201 3.14 -8.94 -0.27
CA ALA A 201 3.31 -9.92 -1.34
C ALA A 201 2.08 -10.81 -1.50
N LEU A 202 1.55 -11.33 -0.39
CA LEU A 202 0.41 -12.25 -0.40
C LEU A 202 -0.85 -11.56 -0.92
N HIS A 203 -1.06 -10.28 -0.57
CA HIS A 203 -2.12 -9.44 -1.14
C HIS A 203 -1.98 -9.30 -2.67
N GLU A 204 -0.81 -8.87 -3.15
CA GLU A 204 -0.58 -8.65 -4.57
C GLU A 204 -0.64 -9.94 -5.40
N ILE A 205 -0.18 -11.07 -4.82
CA ILE A 205 -0.33 -12.39 -5.42
C ILE A 205 -1.83 -12.77 -5.54
N GLY A 206 -2.67 -12.39 -4.57
CA GLY A 206 -4.11 -12.56 -4.68
C GLY A 206 -4.69 -11.89 -5.93
N HIS A 207 -4.24 -10.68 -6.26
CA HIS A 207 -4.58 -10.01 -7.52
C HIS A 207 -4.04 -10.74 -8.76
N LEU A 208 -2.80 -11.25 -8.71
CA LEU A 208 -2.26 -12.10 -9.80
C LEU A 208 -3.10 -13.36 -10.01
N LEU A 209 -3.64 -13.93 -8.94
CA LEU A 209 -4.55 -15.07 -8.98
C LEU A 209 -5.99 -14.68 -9.34
N GLY A 210 -6.27 -13.39 -9.46
CA GLY A 210 -7.51 -12.85 -10.01
C GLY A 210 -8.54 -12.40 -8.98
N LEU A 211 -8.19 -12.36 -7.69
CA LEU A 211 -9.04 -11.78 -6.66
C LEU A 211 -9.04 -10.24 -6.78
N GLY A 212 -10.20 -9.61 -6.64
CA GLY A 212 -10.30 -8.18 -6.37
C GLY A 212 -10.13 -7.86 -4.89
N HIS A 213 -10.28 -6.59 -4.51
CA HIS A 213 -10.27 -6.20 -3.11
C HIS A 213 -11.50 -6.75 -2.37
N SER A 214 -11.31 -7.09 -1.09
CA SER A 214 -12.38 -7.46 -0.17
C SER A 214 -12.77 -6.27 0.71
N SER A 215 -14.07 -6.13 0.99
CA SER A 215 -14.56 -5.24 2.04
C SER A 215 -14.45 -5.86 3.44
N VAL A 216 -14.06 -7.12 3.57
CA VAL A 216 -13.95 -7.78 4.88
C VAL A 216 -12.68 -7.31 5.60
N GLN A 217 -12.86 -6.64 6.73
CA GLN A 217 -11.74 -6.17 7.55
C GLN A 217 -10.87 -7.35 8.00
N GLY A 218 -9.55 -7.22 7.82
CA GLY A 218 -8.61 -8.28 8.17
C GLY A 218 -8.45 -9.37 7.11
N ALA A 219 -9.21 -9.35 6.02
CA ALA A 219 -8.90 -10.15 4.83
C ALA A 219 -7.52 -9.75 4.28
N ILE A 220 -6.81 -10.71 3.67
CA ILE A 220 -5.55 -10.37 3.01
C ILE A 220 -5.80 -9.43 1.85
N MET A 221 -6.94 -9.56 1.17
CA MET A 221 -7.36 -8.70 0.05
C MET A 221 -8.03 -7.39 0.48
N GLU A 222 -8.05 -7.04 1.77
CA GLU A 222 -8.44 -5.68 2.18
C GLU A 222 -7.46 -4.67 1.55
N SER A 223 -7.97 -3.64 0.87
CA SER A 223 -7.15 -2.68 0.12
C SER A 223 -6.26 -1.82 1.01
N VAL A 224 -6.70 -1.51 2.23
CA VAL A 224 -5.94 -0.74 3.21
C VAL A 224 -4.96 -1.65 3.94
N ILE A 225 -3.71 -1.23 3.99
CA ILE A 225 -2.62 -2.02 4.55
C ILE A 225 -2.00 -1.24 5.71
N SER A 226 -1.93 -1.89 6.88
CA SER A 226 -1.44 -1.27 8.12
C SER A 226 0.02 -1.63 8.37
N GLN A 227 0.76 -0.70 8.97
CA GLN A 227 2.12 -0.93 9.44
C GLN A 227 2.14 -1.71 10.76
N GLY A 228 3.26 -2.40 11.04
CA GLY A 228 3.49 -3.08 12.32
C GLY A 228 2.62 -4.30 12.58
N VAL A 229 1.99 -4.84 11.54
CA VAL A 229 1.17 -6.05 11.61
C VAL A 229 1.55 -7.02 10.51
N THR A 230 1.30 -8.30 10.74
CA THR A 230 1.28 -9.34 9.70
C THR A 230 -0.15 -9.82 9.51
N LYS A 231 -0.49 -10.25 8.29
CA LYS A 231 -1.78 -10.89 7.99
C LYS A 231 -1.55 -12.26 7.37
N GLY A 232 -2.43 -13.19 7.71
CA GLY A 232 -2.57 -14.48 7.03
C GLY A 232 -3.82 -14.51 6.16
N LEU A 233 -4.09 -15.67 5.55
CA LEU A 233 -5.32 -15.87 4.78
C LEU A 233 -6.55 -15.83 5.69
N HIS A 234 -7.54 -15.03 5.32
CA HIS A 234 -8.84 -15.00 5.95
C HIS A 234 -9.78 -16.02 5.28
N ALA A 235 -10.87 -16.38 5.97
CA ALA A 235 -11.88 -17.30 5.43
C ALA A 235 -12.52 -16.77 4.12
N ASP A 236 -12.67 -15.45 4.00
CA ASP A 236 -13.14 -14.79 2.78
C ASP A 236 -12.15 -15.06 1.62
N ASP A 237 -10.85 -14.86 1.83
CA ASP A 237 -9.83 -15.08 0.79
C ASP A 237 -9.81 -16.53 0.29
N ILE A 238 -9.93 -17.48 1.22
CA ILE A 238 -10.02 -18.91 0.92
C ILE A 238 -11.30 -19.22 0.14
N ALA A 239 -12.44 -18.65 0.53
CA ALA A 239 -13.70 -18.83 -0.19
C ALA A 239 -13.65 -18.23 -1.60
N GLY A 240 -13.05 -17.04 -1.74
CA GLY A 240 -12.87 -16.34 -3.02
C GLY A 240 -12.03 -17.14 -4.00
N ILE A 241 -10.88 -17.64 -3.56
CA ILE A 241 -9.98 -18.41 -4.43
C ILE A 241 -10.61 -19.77 -4.81
N LYS A 242 -11.29 -20.44 -3.87
CA LYS A 242 -12.02 -21.68 -4.15
C LYS A 242 -13.14 -21.49 -5.17
N ALA A 243 -13.91 -20.41 -5.02
CA ALA A 243 -14.96 -20.07 -5.98
C ALA A 243 -14.40 -19.78 -7.39
N LEU A 244 -13.22 -19.15 -7.48
CA LEU A 244 -12.57 -18.85 -8.76
C LEU A 244 -12.07 -20.11 -9.48
N TYR A 245 -11.43 -21.00 -8.74
CA TYR A 245 -10.76 -22.18 -9.30
C TYR A 245 -11.60 -23.46 -9.25
N ASN A 246 -12.80 -23.39 -8.64
CA ASN A 246 -13.74 -24.49 -8.51
C ASN A 246 -13.14 -25.71 -7.78
N VAL A 247 -12.58 -25.46 -6.59
CA VAL A 247 -11.89 -26.45 -5.72
C VAL A 247 -12.42 -26.44 -4.29
#